data_AF-A0A940UBB5-F1
#
_entry.id   AF-A0A940UBB5-F1
#
_cell.length_a   1.000
_cell.length_b   1.000
_cell.length_c   1.000
_cell.angle_alpha   90.00
_cell.angle_beta   90.00
_cell.angle_gamma   90.00
#
_symmetry.space_group_name_H-M   'P 1'
#
loop_
_entity.id
_entity.type
_entity.pdbx_description
1 polymer ?
#
loop_
_entity_poly.entity_id
_entity_poly.type
_entity_poly.pdbx_seq_one_letter_code
_entity_poly.pdbx_strand_id
1 'polypeptide(L)' 'HLEQIDRTLLELVSEETQKTTGGDRIGAPVKGLWRFKAIGEGQTEIRMLHYRVWEGKEKASDQFNVKVRITRKEK' A
#
# COMPACT_ATOMS: atom_id res chain seq x y z
N HIS A 1 1.06 -6.81 -1.52
CA HIS A 1 1.98 -6.73 -0.37
C HIS A 1 2.86 -5.50 -0.48
N LEU A 2 3.05 -4.78 0.63
CA LEU A 2 3.95 -3.63 0.71
C LEU A 2 5.41 -4.11 0.81
N GLU A 3 6.30 -3.51 0.03
CA GLU A 3 7.75 -3.73 0.10
C GLU A 3 8.46 -2.46 0.55
N GLN A 4 9.42 -2.61 1.48
CA GLN A 4 10.44 -1.61 1.81
C GLN A 4 9.91 -0.19 2.11
N ILE A 5 8.93 -0.08 3.01
CA ILE A 5 8.43 1.22 3.48
C ILE A 5 9.51 1.95 4.29
N ASP A 6 9.77 3.21 3.93
CA ASP A 6 10.64 4.10 4.69
C ASP A 6 9.96 4.53 6.00
N ARG A 7 10.32 3.84 7.09
CA ARG A 7 9.79 4.07 8.43
C ARG A 7 10.30 5.35 9.10
N THR A 8 11.21 6.09 8.47
CA THR A 8 11.64 7.41 8.96
C THR A 8 10.71 8.52 8.48
N LEU A 9 10.00 8.29 7.36
CA LEU A 9 9.11 9.24 6.72
C LEU A 9 7.62 8.85 6.81
N LEU A 10 7.32 7.55 6.78
CA LEU A 10 5.96 7.00 6.77
C LEU A 10 5.76 5.92 7.85
N GLU A 11 4.65 6.05 8.56
CA GLU A 11 4.13 5.02 9.46
C GLU A 11 2.91 4.35 8.81
N LEU A 12 2.90 3.02 8.69
CA LEU A 12 1.71 2.27 8.28
C LEU A 12 0.76 2.16 9.47
N VAL A 13 -0.39 2.82 9.37
CA VAL A 13 -1.39 2.89 10.44
C VAL A 13 -2.34 1.69 10.38
N SER A 14 -2.82 1.33 9.18
CA SER A 14 -3.66 0.14 9.01
C SER A 14 -3.56 -0.46 7.62
N GLU A 15 -3.87 -1.75 7.55
CA GLU A 15 -4.04 -2.53 6.34
C GLU A 15 -5.35 -3.29 6.46
N GLU A 16 -6.27 -3.03 5.52
CA GLU A 16 -7.63 -3.55 5.52
C GLU A 16 -8.00 -4.08 4.13
N THR A 17 -8.96 -4.98 4.08
CA THR A 17 -9.58 -5.41 2.81
C THR A 17 -11.06 -5.07 2.85
N GLN A 18 -11.53 -4.34 1.84
CA GLN A 18 -12.92 -3.90 1.70
C GLN A 18 -13.59 -4.60 0.53
N LYS A 19 -14.81 -5.10 0.75
CA LYS A 19 -15.66 -5.60 -0.32
C LYS A 19 -16.02 -4.44 -1.27
N THR A 20 -16.02 -4.69 -2.57
CA THR A 20 -16.52 -3.69 -3.53
C THR A 20 -18.04 -3.54 -3.41
N THR A 21 -18.55 -2.33 -3.65
CA THR A 21 -19.99 -1.99 -3.72
C THR A 21 -20.66 -2.73 -4.89
N GLY A 22 -20.92 -4.02 -4.71
CA GLY A 22 -21.51 -4.92 -5.72
C GLY A 22 -22.09 -6.23 -5.17
N GLY A 23 -22.08 -6.42 -3.84
CA GLY A 23 -22.79 -7.51 -3.15
C GLY A 23 -21.92 -8.71 -2.81
N ASP A 24 -22.43 -9.52 -1.86
CA ASP A 24 -21.85 -10.76 -1.29
C ASP A 24 -21.73 -11.92 -2.30
N ARG A 25 -21.26 -11.63 -3.51
CA ARG A 25 -21.01 -12.63 -4.55
C ARG A 25 -19.65 -13.29 -4.29
N ILE A 26 -19.67 -14.61 -4.15
CA ILE A 26 -18.44 -15.40 -4.03
C ILE A 26 -17.61 -15.21 -5.30
N GLY A 27 -16.30 -14.98 -5.11
CA GLY A 27 -15.35 -14.74 -6.20
C GLY A 27 -15.31 -13.30 -6.73
N ALA A 28 -16.11 -12.38 -6.18
CA ALA A 28 -16.01 -10.97 -6.52
C ALA A 28 -14.67 -10.37 -6.04
N PRO A 29 -14.11 -9.39 -6.78
CA PRO A 29 -12.90 -8.71 -6.37
C PRO A 29 -13.10 -7.93 -5.06
N VAL A 30 -12.01 -7.75 -4.33
CA VAL A 30 -11.92 -6.94 -3.12
C VAL A 30 -10.90 -5.82 -3.31
N LYS A 31 -11.03 -4.75 -2.53
CA LYS A 31 -10.07 -3.64 -2.50
C LYS A 31 -9.17 -3.78 -1.27
N GLY A 32 -7.86 -3.76 -1.49
CA GLY A 32 -6.91 -3.53 -0.39
C GLY A 32 -6.86 -2.03 -0.06
N LEU A 33 -6.85 -1.70 1.23
CA LEU A 33 -6.77 -0.34 1.75
C LEU A 33 -5.61 -0.24 2.74
N TRP A 34 -4.62 0.58 2.41
CA TRP A 34 -3.47 0.86 3.27
C TRP A 34 -3.51 2.33 3.69
N ARG A 35 -3.49 2.60 5.00
CA ARG A 35 -3.48 3.95 5.56
C ARG A 35 -2.09 4.27 6.08
N PHE A 36 -1.51 5.36 5.60
CA PHE A 36 -0.20 5.84 6.03
C PHE A 36 -0.34 7.19 6.74
N LYS A 37 0.50 7.38 7.76
CA LYS A 37 0.72 8.66 8.42
C LYS A 37 2.11 9.17 8.10
N ALA A 38 2.20 10.41 7.65
CA ALA A 38 3.47 11.10 7.49
C ALA A 38 4.04 11.48 8.86
N ILE A 39 5.30 11.10 9.12
CA ILE A 39 6.00 11.34 10.39
C ILE A 39 7.32 12.12 10.21
N GLY A 40 7.78 12.28 8.97
CA GLY A 40 8.96 13.06 8.62
C GLY A 40 8.80 13.76 7.28
N GLU A 41 9.63 14.76 7.02
CA GLU A 41 9.66 15.50 5.75
C GLU A 41 10.70 14.89 4.81
N GLY A 42 10.40 14.85 3.51
CA GLY A 42 11.30 14.25 2.53
C GLY A 42 10.57 13.65 1.33
N GLN A 43 11.29 12.86 0.56
CA GLN A 43 10.73 12.11 -0.56
C GLN A 43 10.95 10.62 -0.33
N THR A 44 9.92 9.83 -0.56
CA THR A 44 9.96 8.37 -0.41
C THR A 44 9.16 7.69 -1.52
N GLU A 45 9.26 6.37 -1.60
CA GLU A 45 8.53 5.55 -2.57
C GLU A 45 7.79 4.42 -1.84
N ILE A 46 6.51 4.26 -2.15
CA ILE A 46 5.69 3.15 -1.69
C ILE A 46 5.64 2.13 -2.82
N ARG A 47 6.13 0.91 -2.57
CA ARG A 47 6.11 -0.19 -3.54
C ARG A 47 5.14 -1.27 -3.10
N MET A 48 4.30 -1.72 -4.02
CA MET A 48 3.34 -2.80 -3.81
C MET A 48 3.53 -3.88 -4.87
N LEU A 49 3.69 -5.12 -4.41
CA LEU A 49 3.76 -6.30 -5.27
C LEU A 49 2.47 -7.11 -5.14
N HIS A 50 1.89 -7.51 -6.27
CA HIS A 50 0.73 -8.38 -6.32
C HIS A 50 1.17 -9.82 -6.61
N TYR A 51 1.10 -10.67 -5.59
CA TYR A 51 1.46 -12.08 -5.65
C TYR A 51 0.73 -12.85 -4.57
N ARG A 52 0.66 -14.17 -4.71
CA ARG A 52 0.19 -15.05 -3.64
C ARG A 52 1.33 -15.33 -2.69
N VAL A 53 1.11 -15.13 -1.39
CA VAL A 53 2.16 -15.21 -0.36
C VAL A 53 2.96 -16.53 -0.41
N TRP A 54 2.29 -17.64 -0.74
CA TRP A 54 2.90 -18.97 -0.83
C TRP A 54 3.71 -19.22 -2.11
N GLU A 55 3.53 -18.41 -3.17
CA GLU A 55 4.31 -18.50 -4.41
C GLU A 55 5.62 -17.69 -4.34
N GLY A 56 5.73 -16.78 -3.36
CA GLY A 56 6.89 -15.91 -3.19
C GLY A 56 6.81 -14.63 -4.02
N LYS A 57 7.54 -13.60 -3.58
CA LYS A 57 7.52 -12.26 -4.19
C LYS A 57 8.18 -12.22 -5.56
N GLU A 58 9.09 -13.15 -5.83
CA GLU A 58 9.73 -13.40 -7.11
C GLU A 58 8.74 -13.85 -8.20
N LYS A 59 7.53 -14.28 -7.80
CA LYS A 59 6.42 -14.63 -8.69
C LYS A 59 5.37 -13.51 -8.80
N ALA A 60 5.70 -12.28 -8.43
CA ALA A 60 4.79 -11.15 -8.60
C ALA A 60 4.35 -10.97 -10.05
N SER A 61 3.03 -10.97 -10.24
CA SER A 61 2.40 -10.78 -11.55
C SER A 61 2.19 -9.31 -11.89
N ASP A 62 2.16 -8.45 -10.87
CA ASP A 62 2.03 -7.01 -11.04
C ASP A 62 2.76 -6.25 -9.93
N GLN A 63 3.14 -5.01 -10.24
CA GLN A 63 3.82 -4.09 -9.34
C GLN A 63 3.24 -2.68 -9.49
N PHE A 64 2.96 -2.05 -8.36
CA PHE A 64 2.51 -0.67 -8.29
C PHE A 64 3.43 0.16 -7.40
N ASN A 65 3.94 1.26 -7.93
CA ASN A 65 4.89 2.14 -7.25
C ASN A 65 4.37 3.58 -7.24
N VAL A 66 4.47 4.25 -6.09
CA VAL A 66 4.10 5.67 -5.95
C VAL A 66 5.22 6.41 -5.25
N LYS A 67 5.70 7.48 -5.88
CA LYS A 67 6.61 8.44 -5.25
C LYS A 67 5.79 9.46 -4.47
N VAL A 68 6.12 9.62 -3.19
CA VAL A 68 5.45 10.53 -2.27
C VAL A 68 6.45 11.58 -1.83
N ARG A 69 6.08 12.85 -1.98
CA ARG A 69 6.82 13.98 -1.44
C ARG A 69 6.06 14.54 -0.25
N ILE A 70 6.67 14.50 0.93
CA ILE A 70 6.12 15.02 2.18
C ILE A 70 6.79 16.35 2.48
N THR A 71 6.00 17.42 2.46
CA THR A 71 6.47 18.77 2.79
C THR A 71 5.72 19.28 4.01
N ARG A 72 6.39 20.08 4.83
CA ARG A 72 5.70 20.85 5.87
C ARG A 72 4.62 21.70 5.24
N LYS A 73 3.44 21.74 5.87
CA LYS A 73 2.42 22.70 5.49
C LYS A 73 2.81 24.05 6.10
N GLU A 74 3.11 25.03 5.25
CA GLU A 74 3.24 26.43 5.70
C GLU A 74 1.87 26.92 6.17
N LYS A 75 1.87 27.69 7.26
CA LYS A 75 0.67 28.23 7.91
C LYS A 75 0.39 29.64 7.43
#